data_AF-A0A4S8HRT1-F1
#
_entry.id   AF-A0A4S8HRT1-F1
#
_cell.length_a   1.000
_cell.length_b   1.000
_cell.length_c   1.000
_cell.angle_alpha   90.00
_cell.angle_beta   90.00
_cell.angle_gamma   90.00
#
_symmetry.space_group_name_H-M   'P 1'
#
loop_
_entity.id
_entity.type
_entity.pdbx_description
1 polymer ?
#
loop_
_entity_poly.entity_id
_entity_poly.type
_entity_poly.pdbx_seq_one_letter_code
_entity_poly.pdbx_strand_id
1 'polypeptide(L)'
;MVIIEEFRIGNYLLVDNILRRVCCLENRERNTEDKLIGFENDDNGCEFENAKSERFERVKINDQILQNLGFSYHTYFKLWQRKRPERTYSIELDADYFPLDFSHQPIVKNMLYLHQLQNLFFIIQGEELSF
;
A
#
# COMPACT_ATOMS: atom_id res chain seq x y z
N MET A 1 8.20 8.20 -11.92
CA MET A 1 8.66 9.01 -10.76
C MET A 1 7.62 8.96 -9.65
N VAL A 2 8.03 8.59 -8.44
CA VAL A 2 7.15 8.50 -7.26
C VAL A 2 7.45 9.64 -6.29
N ILE A 3 6.47 10.05 -5.49
CA ILE A 3 6.63 11.07 -4.45
C ILE A 3 6.91 10.33 -3.16
N ILE A 4 8.16 10.32 -2.70
CA ILE A 4 8.60 9.49 -1.57
C ILE A 4 7.84 9.80 -0.27
N GLU A 5 7.36 11.03 -0.10
CA GLU A 5 6.58 11.47 1.07
C GLU A 5 5.23 10.75 1.21
N GLU A 6 4.71 10.16 0.13
CA GLU A 6 3.47 9.38 0.17
C GLU A 6 3.71 7.94 0.67
N PHE A 7 4.97 7.51 0.79
CA PHE A 7 5.36 6.16 1.16
C PHE A 7 5.79 6.05 2.62
N ARG A 8 5.62 4.85 3.16
CA ARG A 8 6.08 4.42 4.47
C ARG A 8 6.84 3.11 4.32
N ILE A 9 7.74 2.84 5.27
CA ILE A 9 8.33 1.52 5.47
C ILE A 9 7.19 0.50 5.58
N GLY A 10 7.32 -0.63 4.86
CA GLY A 10 6.30 -1.66 4.74
C GLY A 10 5.42 -1.54 3.49
N ASN A 11 5.41 -0.40 2.80
CA ASN A 11 4.70 -0.27 1.53
C ASN A 11 5.33 -1.09 0.41
N TYR A 12 4.54 -1.45 -0.60
CA TYR A 12 5.05 -2.08 -1.82
C TYR A 12 5.06 -1.11 -3.00
N LEU A 13 6.10 -1.25 -3.83
CA LEU A 13 6.30 -0.55 -5.09
C LEU A 13 6.63 -1.55 -6.19
N LEU A 14 6.34 -1.19 -7.43
CA LEU A 14 6.86 -1.92 -8.58
C LEU A 14 8.20 -1.30 -8.98
N VAL A 15 9.21 -2.16 -9.10
CA VAL A 15 10.52 -1.84 -9.65
C VAL A 15 10.74 -2.80 -10.82
N ASP A 16 10.77 -2.30 -12.05
CA ASP A 16 10.82 -3.12 -13.27
C ASP A 16 9.75 -4.24 -13.30
N ASN A 17 8.50 -3.90 -12.95
CA ASN A 17 7.36 -4.83 -12.82
C ASN A 17 7.49 -5.89 -11.72
N ILE A 18 8.52 -5.82 -10.87
CA ILE A 18 8.66 -6.71 -9.71
C ILE A 18 8.18 -5.97 -8.47
N LEU A 19 7.29 -6.60 -7.72
CA LEU A 19 6.77 -6.05 -6.48
C LEU A 19 7.82 -6.16 -5.38
N ARG A 20 8.30 -5.02 -4.88
CA ARG A 20 9.31 -4.95 -3.82
C ARG A 20 8.78 -4.20 -2.62
N ARG A 21 9.13 -4.69 -1.43
CA ARG A 21 8.76 -4.06 -0.16
C ARG A 21 9.78 -2.99 0.20
N VAL A 22 9.29 -1.81 0.54
CA VAL A 22 10.10 -0.70 1.06
C VAL A 22 10.50 -1.02 2.49
N CYS A 23 11.80 -1.09 2.76
CA CYS A 23 12.36 -1.33 4.10
C CYS A 23 13.00 -0.07 4.71
N CYS A 24 13.43 0.89 3.87
CA CYS A 24 14.07 2.13 4.32
C CYS A 24 13.72 3.30 3.41
N LEU A 25 13.68 4.51 3.95
CA LEU A 25 13.51 5.77 3.22
C LEU A 25 14.56 6.76 3.73
N GLU A 26 15.53 7.13 2.89
CA GLU A 26 16.56 8.11 3.26
C GLU A 26 16.33 9.44 2.54
N ASN A 27 16.43 10.54 3.30
CA ASN A 27 16.45 11.89 2.76
C ASN A 27 17.78 12.56 3.11
N ARG A 28 18.70 12.66 2.14
CA ARG A 28 19.99 13.28 2.37
C ARG A 28 19.85 14.81 2.27
N GLU A 29 19.81 15.45 3.44
CA GLU A 29 19.52 16.90 3.62
C GLU A 29 20.41 17.87 2.81
N ARG A 30 21.53 17.42 2.23
CA ARG A 30 22.47 18.30 1.51
C ARG A 30 22.12 18.56 0.05
N ASN A 31 21.24 17.77 -0.56
CA ASN A 31 20.69 18.02 -1.89
C ASN A 31 19.29 17.39 -1.95
N THR A 32 18.26 18.18 -2.25
CA THR A 32 16.86 17.74 -2.39
C THR A 32 16.64 16.68 -3.49
N GLU A 33 17.68 16.33 -4.24
CA GLU A 33 17.66 15.42 -5.37
C GLU A 33 18.05 13.97 -5.03
N ASP A 34 18.64 13.73 -3.85
CA ASP A 34 19.16 12.41 -3.45
C ASP A 34 18.30 11.77 -2.36
N LYS A 35 16.99 11.67 -2.62
CA LYS A 35 16.12 10.82 -1.80
C LYS A 35 16.30 9.37 -2.27
N LEU A 36 16.52 8.46 -1.33
CA LEU A 36 16.74 7.04 -1.63
C LEU A 36 15.63 6.20 -1.03
N ILE A 37 15.20 5.18 -1.77
CA ILE A 37 14.26 4.16 -1.32
C ILE A 37 15.06 2.86 -1.18
N GLY A 38 15.03 2.28 0.01
CA GLY A 38 15.60 0.98 0.32
C GLY A 38 14.56 -0.12 0.14
N PHE A 39 14.94 -1.18 -0.56
CA PHE A 39 14.14 -2.38 -0.76
C PHE A 39 14.75 -3.58 -0.06
N GLU A 40 13.89 -4.44 0.48
CA GLU A 40 14.27 -5.72 1.08
C GLU A 40 14.80 -6.67 -0.02
N ASN A 41 15.93 -7.31 0.26
CA ASN A 41 16.52 -8.38 -0.55
C ASN A 41 16.50 -9.70 0.20
N ASP A 42 16.56 -10.82 -0.55
CA ASP A 42 16.48 -12.19 -0.02
C ASP A 42 17.55 -12.51 1.05
N ASP A 43 18.70 -11.83 1.00
CA ASP A 43 19.79 -11.99 1.97
C ASP A 43 19.64 -11.12 3.24
N ASN A 44 18.42 -10.67 3.57
CA ASN A 44 18.14 -9.65 4.60
C ASN A 44 18.91 -8.34 4.40
N GLY A 45 19.36 -8.09 3.16
CA GLY A 45 20.04 -6.86 2.76
C GLY A 45 19.05 -5.75 2.45
N CYS A 46 19.57 -4.53 2.34
CA CYS A 46 18.83 -3.36 1.86
C CYS A 46 19.50 -2.82 0.60
N GLU A 47 18.81 -2.89 -0.53
CA GLU A 47 19.26 -2.27 -1.77
C GLU A 47 18.64 -0.88 -1.91
N PHE A 48 19.47 0.14 -2.11
CA PHE A 48 19.03 1.52 -2.23
C PHE A 48 18.97 1.95 -3.68
N GLU A 49 17.89 2.62 -4.04
CA GLU A 49 17.68 3.20 -5.35
C GLU A 49 17.18 4.64 -5.22
N ASN A 50 17.52 5.50 -6.18
CA ASN A 50 17.10 6.90 -6.14
C ASN A 50 15.59 7.02 -6.37
N ALA A 51 14.88 7.79 -5.54
CA ALA A 51 13.43 8.01 -5.61
C ALA A 51 12.95 8.60 -6.95
N LYS A 52 13.85 9.28 -7.69
CA LYS A 52 13.60 9.80 -9.04
C LYS A 52 13.73 8.74 -10.15
N SER A 53 14.08 7.50 -9.80
CA SER A 53 14.18 6.39 -10.75
C SER A 53 12.91 6.27 -11.59
N GLU A 54 13.08 6.16 -12.90
CA GLU A 54 11.97 5.95 -13.85
C GLU A 54 11.43 4.52 -13.78
N ARG A 55 12.20 3.60 -13.20
CA ARG A 55 11.84 2.18 -12.98
C ARG A 55 10.71 2.01 -11.96
N PHE A 56 10.41 3.05 -11.19
CA PHE A 56 9.44 3.00 -10.11
C PHE A 56 8.03 3.31 -10.59
N GLU A 57 7.15 2.36 -10.30
CA GLU A 57 5.72 2.48 -10.55
C GLU A 57 4.91 2.25 -9.28
N ARG A 58 3.83 3.03 -9.15
CA ARG A 58 2.85 2.84 -8.08
C ARG A 58 1.99 1.64 -8.43
N VAL A 59 1.79 0.73 -7.49
CA VAL A 59 0.89 -0.41 -7.66
C VAL A 59 -0.55 0.08 -7.65
N LYS A 60 -1.28 -0.06 -8.75
CA LYS A 60 -2.73 0.21 -8.78
C LYS A 60 -3.49 -0.87 -8.04
N ILE A 61 -4.52 -0.47 -7.30
CA ILE A 61 -5.44 -1.41 -6.68
C ILE A 61 -6.29 -2.08 -7.76
N ASN A 62 -6.46 -3.39 -7.63
CA ASN A 62 -7.37 -4.19 -8.42
C ASN A 62 -7.80 -5.41 -7.60
N ASP A 63 -8.78 -6.16 -8.12
CA ASP A 63 -9.33 -7.35 -7.48
C ASP A 63 -8.25 -8.37 -7.08
N GLN A 64 -7.27 -8.62 -7.95
CA GLN A 64 -6.21 -9.60 -7.68
C GLN A 64 -5.31 -9.18 -6.51
N ILE A 65 -4.96 -7.89 -6.43
CA ILE A 65 -4.19 -7.34 -5.30
C ILE A 65 -4.98 -7.48 -4.01
N LEU A 66 -6.27 -7.14 -4.01
CA LEU A 66 -7.11 -7.26 -2.83
C LEU A 66 -7.25 -8.72 -2.36
N GLN A 67 -7.45 -9.66 -3.28
CA GLN A 67 -7.49 -11.08 -2.97
C GLN A 67 -6.18 -11.58 -2.35
N ASN A 68 -5.04 -11.19 -2.92
CA ASN A 68 -3.73 -11.59 -2.39
C ASN A 68 -3.49 -11.01 -0.98
N LEU A 69 -4.06 -9.84 -0.67
CA LEU A 69 -4.02 -9.23 0.66
C LEU A 69 -5.08 -9.80 1.64
N GLY A 70 -5.81 -10.84 1.21
CA GLY A 70 -6.81 -11.54 2.03
C GLY A 70 -8.18 -10.86 2.09
N PHE A 71 -8.48 -9.92 1.20
CA PHE A 71 -9.84 -9.40 1.05
C PHE A 71 -10.69 -10.36 0.22
N SER A 72 -11.96 -10.48 0.57
CA SER A 72 -12.97 -11.21 -0.18
C SER A 72 -14.09 -10.27 -0.60
N TYR A 73 -14.54 -10.38 -1.85
CA TYR A 73 -15.67 -9.62 -2.35
C TYR A 73 -17.00 -10.28 -1.99
N HIS A 74 -17.90 -9.51 -1.41
CA HIS A 74 -19.25 -9.92 -1.05
C HIS A 74 -20.25 -9.40 -2.08
N THR A 75 -20.73 -10.28 -2.95
CA THR A 75 -21.61 -9.93 -4.09
C THR A 75 -22.94 -9.30 -3.69
N TYR A 76 -23.52 -9.72 -2.55
CA TYR A 76 -24.80 -9.17 -2.07
C TYR A 76 -24.68 -7.71 -1.63
N PHE A 77 -23.63 -7.39 -0.86
CA PHE A 77 -23.39 -6.03 -0.37
C PHE A 77 -22.59 -5.18 -1.36
N LYS A 78 -21.94 -5.81 -2.34
CA LYS A 78 -21.01 -5.22 -3.30
C LYS A 78 -19.78 -4.58 -2.65
N LEU A 79 -19.24 -5.24 -1.62
CA LEU A 79 -18.13 -4.74 -0.80
C LEU A 79 -16.96 -5.73 -0.74
N TRP A 80 -15.74 -5.22 -0.67
CA TRP A 80 -14.56 -5.97 -0.27
C TRP A 80 -14.37 -5.90 1.23
N GLN A 81 -14.13 -7.06 1.86
CA GLN A 81 -13.90 -7.16 3.29
C GLN A 81 -12.73 -8.10 3.58
N ARG A 82 -11.87 -7.72 4.53
CA ARG A 82 -10.84 -8.61 5.09
C ARG A 82 -11.27 -9.07 6.48
N LYS A 83 -11.61 -10.36 6.59
CA LYS A 83 -12.06 -11.00 7.84
C LYS A 83 -10.94 -11.05 8.86
N ARG A 84 -11.27 -10.80 10.14
CA ARG A 84 -10.37 -11.06 11.26
C ARG A 84 -10.77 -12.33 12.04
N PRO A 85 -9.81 -12.94 12.78
CA PRO A 85 -10.09 -14.08 13.65
C PRO A 85 -11.20 -13.80 14.68
N GLU A 86 -11.32 -12.56 15.17
CA GLU A 86 -12.27 -12.18 16.22
C GLU A 86 -13.65 -11.72 15.71
N ARG A 87 -14.03 -12.05 14.47
CA ARG A 87 -15.31 -11.65 13.83
C ARG A 87 -15.50 -10.13 13.67
N THR A 88 -14.46 -9.34 13.84
CA THR A 88 -14.45 -7.92 13.47
C THR A 88 -13.98 -7.76 12.03
N TYR A 89 -14.54 -6.80 11.31
CA TYR A 89 -14.02 -6.41 9.99
C TYR A 89 -12.93 -5.35 10.20
N SER A 90 -11.86 -5.45 9.42
CA SER A 90 -10.76 -4.48 9.50
C SER A 90 -11.13 -3.19 8.76
N ILE A 91 -11.28 -3.29 7.45
CA ILE A 91 -11.72 -2.20 6.57
C ILE A 91 -12.66 -2.80 5.54
N GLU A 92 -13.70 -2.06 5.21
CA GLU A 92 -14.59 -2.34 4.09
C GLU A 92 -14.27 -1.39 2.94
N LEU A 93 -14.18 -1.94 1.74
CA LEU A 93 -14.07 -1.15 0.52
C LEU A 93 -15.32 -1.37 -0.33
N ASP A 94 -15.78 -0.35 -1.05
CA ASP A 94 -16.81 -0.53 -2.07
C ASP A 94 -16.26 -1.23 -3.34
N ALA A 95 -17.12 -1.40 -4.34
CA ALA A 95 -16.75 -2.01 -5.61
C ALA A 95 -15.68 -1.22 -6.40
N ASP A 96 -15.54 0.08 -6.12
CA ASP A 96 -14.54 0.98 -6.72
C ASP A 96 -13.30 1.12 -5.82
N TYR A 97 -13.19 0.25 -4.81
CA TYR A 97 -12.10 0.14 -3.84
C TYR A 97 -12.00 1.30 -2.84
N PHE A 98 -13.02 2.13 -2.70
CA PHE A 98 -12.99 3.22 -1.72
C PHE A 98 -13.28 2.72 -0.31
N PRO A 99 -12.50 3.13 0.69
CA PRO A 99 -12.71 2.75 2.08
C PRO A 99 -13.97 3.41 2.63
N LEU A 100 -14.80 2.62 3.31
CA LEU A 100 -16.08 3.05 3.86
C LEU A 100 -16.03 3.24 5.38
N ASP A 101 -16.77 4.23 5.88
CA ASP A 101 -17.03 4.41 7.32
C ASP A 101 -18.19 3.53 7.81
N PHE A 102 -18.51 3.61 9.10
CA PHE A 102 -19.63 2.86 9.70
C PHE A 102 -21.00 3.21 9.09
N SER A 103 -21.12 4.38 8.45
CA SER A 103 -22.32 4.82 7.73
C SER A 103 -22.28 4.46 6.25
N HIS A 104 -21.31 3.64 5.82
CA HIS A 104 -21.03 3.26 4.43
C HIS A 104 -20.77 4.46 3.51
N GLN A 105 -20.18 5.53 4.03
CA GLN A 105 -19.73 6.68 3.25
C GLN A 105 -18.23 6.57 2.97
N PRO A 106 -17.77 6.91 1.75
CA PRO A 106 -16.34 6.93 1.44
C PRO A 106 -15.55 7.89 2.34
N ILE A 107 -14.58 7.35 3.09
CA ILE A 107 -13.71 8.11 4.00
C ILE A 107 -12.67 8.92 3.21
N VAL A 108 -12.11 8.30 2.17
CA VAL A 108 -11.08 8.89 1.31
C VAL A 108 -11.56 8.83 -0.13
N LYS A 109 -11.66 10.00 -0.76
CA LYS A 109 -11.93 10.11 -2.19
C LYS A 109 -10.62 9.98 -2.94
N ASN A 110 -10.56 9.12 -3.96
CA ASN A 110 -9.40 8.87 -4.85
C ASN A 110 -8.26 8.00 -4.27
N MET A 111 -8.60 6.89 -3.61
CA MET A 111 -7.62 5.84 -3.29
C MET A 111 -7.43 4.91 -4.49
N LEU A 112 -6.41 5.17 -5.32
CA LEU A 112 -6.13 4.43 -6.56
C LEU A 112 -4.96 3.45 -6.43
N TYR A 113 -4.09 3.67 -5.44
CA TYR A 113 -2.81 2.97 -5.33
C TYR A 113 -2.68 2.22 -4.00
N LEU A 114 -1.99 1.08 -4.04
CA LEU A 114 -1.83 0.18 -2.91
C LEU A 114 -1.23 0.85 -1.67
N HIS A 115 -0.18 1.67 -1.83
CA HIS A 115 0.46 2.36 -0.69
C HIS A 115 -0.53 3.21 0.11
N GLN A 116 -1.54 3.79 -0.55
CA GLN A 116 -2.59 4.57 0.12
C GLN A 116 -3.46 3.67 1.01
N LEU A 117 -3.86 2.51 0.48
CA LEU A 117 -4.61 1.51 1.25
C LEU A 117 -3.78 0.95 2.41
N GLN A 118 -2.49 0.66 2.18
CA GLN A 118 -1.60 0.17 3.24
C GLN A 118 -1.41 1.20 4.35
N ASN A 119 -1.23 2.47 3.99
CA ASN A 119 -1.09 3.56 4.96
C ASN A 119 -2.37 3.78 5.75
N LEU A 120 -3.53 3.77 5.09
CA LEU A 120 -4.82 3.86 5.76
C LEU A 120 -5.05 2.67 6.70
N PHE A 121 -4.75 1.46 6.23
CA PHE A 121 -4.86 0.25 7.04
C PHE A 121 -3.98 0.34 8.29
N PHE A 122 -2.72 0.77 8.14
CA PHE A 122 -1.83 0.96 9.27
C PHE A 122 -2.35 2.02 10.26
N ILE A 123 -2.90 3.13 9.78
CA ILE A 123 -3.47 4.19 10.63
C ILE A 123 -4.67 3.66 11.45
N ILE A 124 -5.57 2.91 10.82
CA ILE A 124 -6.78 2.42 11.48
C ILE A 124 -6.48 1.22 12.39
N GLN A 125 -5.57 0.35 11.96
CA GLN A 125 -5.38 -0.97 12.59
C GLN A 125 -4.08 -1.13 13.37
N GLY A 126 -3.10 -0.26 13.17
CA GLY A 126 -1.77 -0.38 13.78
C GLY A 126 -0.91 -1.53 13.24
N GLU A 127 -1.35 -2.20 12.17
CA GLU A 127 -0.70 -3.37 11.59
C GLU A 127 -0.35 -3.14 10.12
N GLU A 128 0.70 -3.82 9.64
CA GLU A 128 1.06 -3.81 8.22
C GLU A 128 0.05 -4.60 7.39
N LEU A 129 -0.35 -4.03 6.25
CA LEU A 129 -1.06 -4.76 5.21
C LEU A 129 -0.04 -5.38 4.25
N SER A 130 0.30 -6.65 4.49
CA SER A 130 1.24 -7.44 3.69
C SER A 130 0.55 -8.54 2.89
N PHE A 131 1.24 -9.01 1.85
CA PHE A 131 0.92 -10.23 1.10
C PHE A 131 1.19 -11.49 1.93
#